data_AF-A0A8S2Q094-F1
#
_entry.id   AF-A0A8S2Q094-F1
#
_cell.length_a   1.000
_cell.length_b   1.000
_cell.length_c   1.000
_cell.angle_alpha   90.00
_cell.angle_beta   90.00
_cell.angle_gamma   90.00
#
_symmetry.space_group_name_H-M   'P 1'
#
loop_
_entity.id
_entity.type
_entity.pdbx_description
1 polymer ?
#
loop_
_entity_poly.entity_id
_entity_poly.type
_entity_poly.pdbx_seq_one_letter_code
_entity_poly.pdbx_strand_id
1 'polypeptide(L)'
;MLNDDYNQRHCVKCGKIGGILICDGCSSTFCSRHAMQHRQELTYQLETIMQDHDLIQQNLERSLYEHSLLQKIAKWEKESIRKIRTAADTARADLRQIIDKSKRQLARMSRDIAIDLSSSSKTDDFSEKDLVL
;
A
#
# COMPACT_ATOMS: atom_id res chain seq x y z
N MET A 1 -26.19 62.80 -48.46
CA MET A 1 -26.38 62.44 -47.04
C MET A 1 -26.09 60.94 -46.94
N LEU A 2 -24.82 60.62 -46.68
CA LEU A 2 -24.31 60.12 -45.39
C LEU A 2 -24.70 58.66 -45.15
N ASN A 3 -23.76 57.74 -45.35
CA ASN A 3 -23.15 56.96 -44.26
C ASN A 3 -22.16 55.93 -44.82
N ASP A 4 -20.92 56.36 -45.02
CA ASP A 4 -19.77 55.44 -44.99
C ASP A 4 -19.57 55.01 -43.54
N ASP A 5 -20.31 53.98 -43.11
CA ASP A 5 -20.08 53.35 -41.82
C ASP A 5 -18.91 52.36 -41.98
N TYR A 6 -17.71 52.92 -42.11
CA TYR A 6 -16.49 52.15 -41.90
C TYR A 6 -16.52 51.70 -40.45
N ASN A 7 -16.95 50.46 -40.21
CA ASN A 7 -16.85 49.78 -38.94
C ASN A 7 -15.35 49.63 -38.62
N GLN A 8 -14.77 50.73 -38.13
CA GLN A 8 -13.34 50.92 -38.07
C GLN A 8 -12.84 50.11 -36.89
N ARG A 9 -12.35 48.90 -37.20
CA ARG A 9 -11.75 48.01 -36.22
C ARG A 9 -10.68 48.79 -35.47
N HIS A 10 -10.77 48.80 -34.15
CA HIS A 10 -9.85 49.50 -33.28
C HIS A 10 -9.17 48.50 -32.35
N CYS A 11 -8.02 48.89 -31.81
CA CYS A 11 -7.32 48.09 -30.82
C CYS A 11 -8.13 48.07 -29.52
N VAL A 12 -8.50 46.88 -29.05
CA VAL A 12 -9.28 46.69 -27.81
C VAL A 12 -8.57 47.19 -26.55
N LYS A 13 -7.25 47.39 -26.60
CA LYS A 13 -6.44 47.88 -25.46
C LYS A 13 -6.26 49.40 -25.44
N CYS A 14 -6.29 50.09 -26.59
CA CYS A 14 -5.94 51.52 -26.65
C CYS A 14 -6.71 52.36 -27.66
N GLY A 15 -7.71 51.80 -28.35
CA GLY A 15 -8.57 52.53 -29.29
C GLY A 15 -7.91 52.95 -30.62
N LYS A 16 -6.64 52.58 -30.87
CA LYS A 16 -5.96 52.93 -32.14
C LYS A 16 -6.67 52.25 -33.32
N ILE A 17 -6.83 52.95 -34.43
CA ILE A 17 -7.65 52.50 -35.57
C ILE A 17 -6.81 52.06 -36.80
N GLY A 18 -5.54 52.49 -36.88
CA GLY A 18 -4.61 52.11 -37.94
C GLY A 18 -3.65 50.98 -37.54
N GLY A 19 -3.34 50.09 -38.49
CA GLY A 19 -2.39 48.97 -38.30
C GLY A 19 -2.94 47.90 -37.36
N ILE A 20 -4.14 47.41 -37.65
CA ILE A 20 -4.89 46.46 -36.81
C ILE A 20 -4.66 45.04 -37.28
N LEU A 21 -4.36 44.18 -36.30
CA LEU A 21 -4.21 42.75 -36.42
C LEU A 21 -5.33 42.10 -35.64
N ILE A 22 -5.82 40.97 -36.14
CA ILE A 22 -6.86 40.19 -35.47
C ILE A 22 -6.21 38.91 -34.99
N CYS A 23 -6.38 38.61 -33.71
CA CYS A 23 -6.07 37.28 -33.20
C CYS A 23 -7.29 36.39 -33.44
N ASP A 24 -7.16 35.39 -34.31
CA ASP A 24 -8.25 34.47 -34.64
C ASP A 24 -8.72 33.70 -33.39
N GLY A 25 -7.77 33.24 -32.57
CA GLY A 25 -8.04 32.43 -31.39
C GLY A 25 -8.88 33.12 -30.30
N CYS A 26 -8.76 34.43 -30.11
CA CYS A 26 -9.60 35.19 -29.17
C CYS A 26 -10.55 36.18 -29.86
N SER A 27 -10.61 36.17 -31.19
CA SER A 27 -11.41 37.05 -32.04
C SER A 27 -11.26 38.56 -31.74
N SER A 28 -10.16 38.96 -31.09
CA SER A 28 -9.93 40.34 -30.64
C SER A 28 -8.99 41.10 -31.57
N THR A 29 -9.20 42.41 -31.70
CA THR A 29 -8.41 43.31 -32.55
C THR A 29 -7.36 44.08 -31.75
N PHE A 30 -6.11 44.08 -32.22
CA PHE A 30 -4.99 44.75 -31.55
C PHE A 30 -4.19 45.59 -32.55
N CYS A 31 -3.61 46.71 -32.09
CA CYS A 31 -2.53 47.35 -32.84
C CYS A 31 -1.24 46.53 -32.69
N SER A 32 -0.25 46.73 -33.57
CA SER A 32 1.00 45.96 -33.59
C SER A 32 1.65 45.78 -32.21
N ARG A 33 1.69 46.83 -31.38
CA ARG A 33 2.26 46.77 -30.03
C ARG A 33 1.48 45.82 -29.11
N HIS A 34 0.15 45.97 -29.03
CA HIS A 34 -0.68 45.14 -28.16
C HIS A 34 -0.83 43.71 -28.70
N ALA A 35 -0.68 43.49 -30.01
CA ALA A 35 -0.60 42.16 -30.59
C ALA A 35 0.67 41.42 -30.13
N MET A 36 1.82 42.09 -30.08
CA MET A 36 3.05 41.52 -29.54
C MET A 36 2.92 41.21 -28.05
N GLN A 37 2.35 42.12 -27.25
CA GLN A 37 2.10 41.88 -25.83
C GLN A 37 1.14 40.71 -25.59
N HIS A 38 0.07 40.59 -26.38
CA HIS A 38 -0.83 39.45 -26.32
C HIS A 38 -0.11 38.14 -26.64
N ARG A 39 0.76 38.13 -27.66
CA ARG A 39 1.57 36.95 -27.99
C ARG A 39 2.55 36.59 -26.87
N GLN A 40 3.16 37.58 -26.23
CA GLN A 40 4.07 37.37 -25.10
C GLN A 40 3.34 36.78 -23.89
N GLU A 41 2.13 37.25 -23.60
CA GLU A 41 1.26 36.69 -22.56
C GLU A 41 0.92 35.21 -22.84
N LEU A 42 0.57 34.88 -24.09
CA LEU A 42 0.32 33.49 -24.49
C LEU A 42 1.58 32.61 -24.34
N THR A 43 2.76 33.14 -24.66
CA THR A 43 4.03 32.42 -24.44
C THR A 43 4.24 32.14 -22.95
N TYR A 44 4.02 33.11 -22.08
CA TYR A 44 4.14 32.93 -20.64
C TYR A 44 3.16 31.89 -20.09
N GLN A 45 1.91 31.91 -20.56
CA GLN A 45 0.91 30.91 -20.18
C GLN A 45 1.32 29.50 -20.65
N LEU A 46 1.85 29.37 -21.87
CA LEU A 46 2.32 28.09 -22.38
C LEU A 46 3.51 27.56 -21.56
N GLU A 47 4.49 28.42 -21.25
CA GLU A 47 5.63 28.05 -20.40
C GLU A 47 5.17 27.56 -19.01
N THR A 48 4.16 28.21 -18.42
CA THR A 48 3.58 27.80 -17.15
C THR A 48 2.93 26.42 -17.26
N ILE A 49 2.13 26.18 -18.30
CA ILE A 49 1.50 24.87 -18.56
C ILE A 49 2.55 23.78 -18.76
N MET A 50 3.65 24.08 -19.46
CA MET A 50 4.74 23.13 -19.65
C MET A 50 5.43 22.78 -18.33
N GLN A 51 5.68 23.77 -17.47
CA GLN A 51 6.25 23.54 -16.14
C GLN A 51 5.32 22.71 -15.25
N ASP A 52 4.02 23.00 -15.26
CA ASP A 52 3.01 22.24 -14.52
C ASP A 52 2.95 20.79 -15.02
N HIS A 53 2.99 20.58 -16.33
CA HIS A 53 3.05 19.25 -16.94
C HIS A 53 4.27 18.47 -16.46
N ASP A 54 5.46 19.07 -16.49
CA ASP A 54 6.70 18.41 -16.05
C ASP A 54 6.66 18.06 -14.56
N LEU A 55 6.08 18.94 -13.73
CA LEU A 55 5.88 18.67 -12.31
C LEU A 55 4.91 17.50 -12.08
N ILE A 56 3.80 17.47 -12.80
CA ILE A 56 2.83 16.36 -12.75
C ILE A 56 3.51 15.05 -13.15
N GLN A 57 4.26 15.04 -14.26
CA GLN A 57 4.97 13.86 -14.75
C GLN A 57 5.97 13.33 -13.72
N GLN A 58 6.79 14.21 -13.12
CA GLN A 58 7.74 13.84 -12.07
C GLN A 58 7.03 13.26 -10.83
N ASN A 59 5.86 13.80 -10.46
CA ASN A 59 5.08 13.30 -9.34
C ASN A 59 4.47 11.93 -9.62
N LEU A 60 3.96 11.69 -10.84
CA LEU A 60 3.49 10.37 -11.26
C LEU A 60 4.62 9.34 -11.20
N GLU A 61 5.80 9.68 -11.72
CA GLU A 61 6.97 8.78 -11.67
C GLU A 61 7.41 8.49 -10.21
N ARG A 62 7.30 9.47 -9.31
CA ARG A 62 7.55 9.24 -7.86
C ARG A 62 6.49 8.33 -7.24
N SER A 63 5.23 8.41 -7.64
CA SER A 63 4.17 7.52 -7.14
C SER A 63 4.41 6.05 -7.52
N LEU A 64 5.07 5.78 -8.65
CA LEU A 64 5.53 4.44 -9.01
C LEU A 64 6.56 3.89 -8.00
N TYR A 65 7.36 4.76 -7.38
CA TYR A 65 8.23 4.37 -6.28
C TYR A 65 7.45 4.10 -4.98
N GLU A 66 6.33 4.79 -4.73
CA GLU A 66 5.46 4.49 -3.58
C GLU A 66 4.78 3.12 -3.68
N HIS A 67 4.51 2.63 -4.90
CA HIS A 67 4.12 1.23 -5.10
C HIS A 67 5.16 0.24 -4.58
N SER A 68 6.44 0.62 -4.44
CA SER A 68 7.45 -0.21 -3.78
C SER A 68 7.18 -0.40 -2.28
N LEU A 69 6.53 0.55 -1.61
CA LEU A 69 6.13 0.40 -0.20
C LEU A 69 5.00 -0.63 -0.08
N LEU A 70 4.04 -0.63 -1.00
CA LEU A 70 3.00 -1.67 -1.05
C LEU A 70 3.60 -3.07 -1.28
N GLN A 71 4.61 -3.18 -2.14
CA GLN A 71 5.35 -4.44 -2.31
C GLN A 71 6.10 -4.86 -1.04
N LYS A 72 6.70 -3.91 -0.32
CA LYS A 72 7.36 -4.17 0.96
C LYS A 72 6.36 -4.64 2.02
N ILE A 73 5.18 -4.02 2.09
CA ILE A 73 4.08 -4.44 2.98
C ILE A 73 3.65 -5.87 2.64
N ALA A 74 3.39 -6.17 1.37
CA ALA A 74 3.00 -7.52 0.92
C ALA A 74 4.08 -8.57 1.25
N LYS A 75 5.36 -8.23 1.09
CA LYS A 75 6.48 -9.09 1.48
C LYS A 75 6.51 -9.32 2.99
N TRP A 76 6.34 -8.25 3.78
CA TRP A 76 6.34 -8.34 5.24
C TRP A 76 5.20 -9.20 5.76
N GLU A 77 4.00 -9.05 5.18
CA GLU A 77 2.83 -9.86 5.51
C GLU A 77 3.10 -11.35 5.25
N LYS A 78 3.57 -11.69 4.05
CA LYS A 78 3.88 -13.08 3.68
C LYS A 78 4.92 -13.71 4.60
N GLU A 79 6.01 -13.00 4.92
CA GLU A 79 7.05 -13.52 5.81
C GLU A 79 6.55 -13.66 7.25
N SER A 80 5.71 -12.74 7.73
CA SER A 80 5.16 -12.79 9.08
C SER A 80 4.22 -13.99 9.24
N ILE A 81 3.32 -14.23 8.28
CA ILE A 81 2.46 -15.41 8.25
C ILE A 81 3.29 -16.69 8.26
N ARG A 82 4.35 -16.75 7.44
CA ARG A 82 5.26 -17.90 7.40
C ARG A 82 5.89 -18.17 8.75
N LYS A 83 6.45 -17.15 9.40
CA LYS A 83 7.09 -17.27 10.73
C LYS A 83 6.11 -17.75 11.80
N ILE A 84 4.91 -17.17 11.83
CA ILE A 84 3.86 -17.55 12.80
C ILE A 84 3.47 -19.02 12.61
N ARG A 85 3.27 -19.46 11.36
CA ARG A 85 2.93 -20.85 11.05
C ARG A 85 4.04 -21.80 11.48
N THR A 86 5.29 -21.51 11.11
CA THR A 86 6.43 -22.33 11.52
C THR A 86 6.54 -22.44 13.04
N ALA A 87 6.43 -21.34 13.78
CA ALA A 87 6.47 -21.35 15.24
C ALA A 87 5.32 -22.18 15.84
N ALA A 88 4.10 -22.03 15.30
CA ALA A 88 2.95 -22.81 15.75
C ALA A 88 3.11 -24.31 15.48
N ASP A 89 3.67 -24.68 14.34
CA ASP A 89 3.89 -26.09 13.97
C ASP A 89 4.98 -26.74 14.83
N THR A 90 6.07 -26.03 15.12
CA THR A 90 7.08 -26.47 16.09
C THR A 90 6.47 -26.67 17.47
N ALA A 91 5.72 -25.69 18.00
CA ALA A 91 5.09 -25.80 19.31
C ALA A 91 4.12 -26.98 19.41
N ARG A 92 3.36 -27.25 18.34
CA ARG A 92 2.48 -28.43 18.27
C ARG A 92 3.27 -29.73 18.27
N ALA A 93 4.38 -29.81 17.53
CA ALA A 93 5.23 -30.99 17.47
C ALA A 93 5.85 -31.29 18.85
N ASP A 94 6.38 -30.27 19.51
CA ASP A 94 6.99 -30.38 20.85
C ASP A 94 5.95 -30.86 21.88
N LEU A 95 4.75 -30.27 21.86
CA LEU A 95 3.67 -30.68 22.77
C LEU A 95 3.26 -32.13 22.55
N ARG A 96 3.14 -32.57 21.29
CA ARG A 96 2.83 -33.98 20.97
C ARG A 96 3.92 -34.90 21.51
N GLN A 97 5.19 -34.55 21.35
CA GLN A 97 6.30 -35.34 21.86
C GLN A 97 6.26 -35.47 23.39
N ILE A 98 5.96 -34.38 24.11
CA ILE A 98 5.80 -34.38 25.56
C ILE A 98 4.65 -35.30 25.97
N ILE A 99 3.48 -35.13 25.35
CA ILE A 99 2.28 -35.95 25.63
C ILE A 99 2.60 -37.43 25.42
N ASP A 100 3.24 -37.78 24.31
CA ASP A 100 3.55 -39.17 23.98
C ASP A 100 4.58 -39.76 24.95
N LYS A 101 5.56 -38.96 25.39
CA LYS A 101 6.51 -39.38 26.43
C LYS A 101 5.80 -39.63 27.75
N SER A 102 4.94 -38.71 28.19
CA SER A 102 4.18 -38.86 29.43
C SER A 102 3.23 -40.05 29.39
N LYS A 103 2.52 -40.28 28.27
CA LYS A 103 1.68 -41.47 28.07
C LYS A 103 2.48 -42.76 28.21
N ARG A 104 3.65 -42.85 27.56
CA ARG A 104 4.53 -44.03 27.67
C ARG A 104 5.02 -44.25 29.10
N GLN A 105 5.33 -43.18 29.84
CA GLN A 105 5.76 -43.28 31.23
C GLN A 105 4.62 -43.78 32.12
N LEU A 106 3.43 -43.18 32.02
CA LEU A 106 2.25 -43.60 32.78
C LEU A 106 1.88 -45.06 32.48
N ALA A 107 1.95 -45.49 31.22
CA ALA A 107 1.68 -46.87 30.83
C ALA A 107 2.75 -47.87 31.33
N ARG A 108 3.97 -47.42 31.63
CA ARG A 108 4.97 -48.25 32.31
C ARG A 108 4.63 -48.36 33.79
N MET A 109 4.47 -47.23 34.47
CA MET A 109 4.12 -47.18 35.90
C MET A 109 2.87 -48.01 36.21
N SER A 110 1.83 -47.90 35.37
CA SER A 110 0.60 -48.69 35.53
C SER A 110 0.83 -50.20 35.36
N ARG A 111 1.73 -50.62 34.47
CA ARG A 111 2.09 -52.03 34.29
C ARG A 111 2.93 -52.54 35.46
N ASP A 112 3.86 -51.73 35.95
CA ASP A 112 4.71 -52.08 37.09
C ASP A 112 3.84 -52.30 38.34
N ILE A 113 2.91 -51.37 38.63
CA ILE A 113 1.92 -51.52 39.70
C ILE A 113 1.08 -52.80 39.54
N ALA A 114 0.65 -53.12 38.31
CA ALA A 114 -0.14 -54.33 38.06
C ALA A 114 0.68 -55.62 38.28
N ILE A 115 1.97 -55.61 37.97
CA ILE A 115 2.89 -56.71 38.24
C ILE A 115 3.07 -56.85 39.75
N ASP A 116 3.35 -55.75 40.46
CA ASP A 116 3.57 -55.74 41.91
C ASP A 116 2.35 -56.28 42.67
N LEU A 117 1.15 -55.78 42.33
CA LEU A 117 -0.12 -56.29 42.87
C LEU A 117 -0.31 -57.80 42.63
N SER A 118 0.01 -58.25 41.43
CA SER A 118 -0.10 -59.67 41.06
C SER A 118 0.90 -60.54 41.81
N SER A 119 2.11 -60.03 42.10
CA SER A 119 3.08 -60.74 42.91
C SER A 119 2.66 -60.82 44.38
N SER A 120 2.30 -59.70 45.00
CA SER A 120 1.86 -59.66 46.41
C SER A 120 0.66 -60.58 46.64
N SER A 121 -0.30 -60.59 45.72
CA SER A 121 -1.45 -61.52 45.78
C SER A 121 -1.05 -62.99 45.68
N LYS A 122 -0.02 -63.34 44.90
CA LYS A 122 0.44 -64.73 44.74
C LYS A 122 1.29 -65.21 45.92
N THR A 123 2.01 -64.30 46.57
CA THR A 123 2.89 -64.60 47.70
C THR A 123 2.20 -64.48 49.06
N ASP A 124 0.91 -64.09 49.08
CA ASP A 124 0.16 -63.72 50.29
C ASP A 124 0.91 -62.68 51.15
N ASP A 125 1.72 -61.85 50.48
CA ASP A 125 2.61 -60.85 51.07
C ASP A 125 1.95 -59.47 50.98
N PHE A 126 0.81 -59.36 51.66
CA PHE A 126 0.07 -58.11 51.80
C PHE A 126 -0.62 -58.07 53.17
N SER A 127 -0.77 -56.88 53.73
CA SER A 127 -1.46 -56.64 55.00
C SER A 127 -2.63 -55.68 54.82
N GLU A 128 -3.49 -55.61 55.84
CA GLU A 128 -4.62 -54.69 55.87
C GLU A 128 -4.19 -53.22 55.73
N LYS A 129 -2.96 -52.88 56.13
CA LYS A 129 -2.35 -51.55 55.94
C LYS A 129 -1.95 -51.26 54.49
N ASP A 130 -1.72 -52.30 53.69
CA ASP A 130 -1.36 -52.18 52.27
C ASP A 130 -2.59 -52.06 51.37
N LEU A 131 -3.77 -52.44 51.88
CA LEU A 131 -5.03 -52.48 51.14
C LEU A 131 -6.02 -51.35 51.49
N VAL A 132 -5.86 -50.72 52.65
CA VAL A 132 -6.71 -49.61 53.10
C VAL A 132 -5.96 -48.29 52.89
N LEU A 133 -6.48 -47.45 51.98
CA LEU A 133 -6.08 -46.05 51.77
C LEU A 133 -6.34 -45.19 53.03
#